data_AF-A0A930A326-F1
#
_entry.id   AF-A0A930A326-F1
#
_cell.length_a   1.000
_cell.length_b   1.000
_cell.length_c   1.000
_cell.angle_alpha   90.00
_cell.angle_beta   90.00
_cell.angle_gamma   90.00
#
_symmetry.space_group_name_H-M   'P 1'
#
loop_
_entity.id
_entity.type
_entity.pdbx_description
1 polymer ?
#
loop_
_entity_poly.entity_id
_entity_poly.type
_entity_poly.pdbx_seq_one_letter_code
_entity_poly.pdbx_strand_id
1 'polypeptide(L)'
;WTILDRKSHYASVTFKNTIHQMEAISRVFPVFFILVAALVCLTTMTRLVEEQRNEIGTLRALGYTRWQCTSKYLFYAIFATIIGIVVGSILGLSSFPLIIYHAWRMMYILPPIHFVIPWGLIGFTALLFIFAMSIATWFACKADTQDVPSQLMRPKAPPMGKKTFLENIPLIWNHLSFTDKVTMRN
;
A
#
# COMPACT_ATOMS: atom_id res chain seq x y z
N TRP A 1 45.74 13.04 32.52
CA TRP A 1 44.91 11.82 32.64
C TRP A 1 43.45 12.23 32.65
N THR A 2 42.76 12.05 31.53
CA THR A 2 41.32 12.33 31.45
C THR A 2 40.60 11.14 32.07
N ILE A 3 40.02 11.32 33.25
CA ILE A 3 39.21 10.29 33.90
C ILE A 3 37.90 10.22 33.12
N LEU A 4 37.82 9.29 32.16
CA LEU A 4 36.63 9.04 31.37
C LEU A 4 35.65 8.21 32.22
N ASP A 5 34.59 8.87 32.65
CA ASP A 5 33.43 8.27 33.31
C ASP A 5 32.81 7.18 32.39
N ARG A 6 32.14 6.16 32.96
CA ARG A 6 31.62 4.99 32.19
C ARG A 6 30.71 5.41 31.01
N LYS A 7 30.09 6.59 31.12
CA LYS A 7 29.19 7.19 30.13
C LYS A 7 29.88 7.94 28.99
N SER A 8 31.14 8.32 29.15
CA SER A 8 31.94 9.04 28.15
C SER A 8 33.00 8.15 27.48
N HIS A 9 33.08 6.88 27.88
CA HIS A 9 33.89 5.86 27.21
C HIS A 9 33.43 5.68 25.74
N TYR A 10 34.37 5.71 24.79
CA TYR A 10 34.07 5.68 23.34
C TYR A 10 33.12 4.54 22.94
N ALA A 11 33.30 3.35 23.53
CA ALA A 11 32.45 2.20 23.31
C ALA A 11 31.00 2.39 23.78
N SER A 12 30.76 3.04 24.93
CA SER A 12 29.40 3.24 25.47
C SER A 12 28.65 4.34 24.72
N VAL A 13 29.34 5.40 24.31
CA VAL A 13 28.77 6.46 23.45
C VAL A 13 28.41 5.91 22.07
N THR A 14 29.30 5.10 21.46
CA THR A 14 29.04 4.47 20.16
C THR A 14 27.85 3.51 20.23
N PHE A 15 27.80 2.64 21.26
CA PHE A 15 26.69 1.73 21.46
C PHE A 15 25.35 2.45 21.66
N LYS A 16 25.34 3.52 22.47
CA LYS A 16 24.15 4.35 22.67
C LYS A 16 23.68 5.00 21.36
N ASN A 17 24.62 5.51 20.56
CA ASN A 17 24.31 6.07 19.25
C ASN A 17 23.74 5.02 18.29
N THR A 18 24.28 3.80 18.28
CA THR A 18 23.75 2.70 17.45
C THR A 18 22.33 2.30 17.86
N ILE A 19 22.03 2.24 19.17
CA ILE A 19 20.66 1.97 19.65
C ILE A 19 19.70 3.07 19.19
N HIS A 20 20.06 4.34 19.36
CA HIS A 20 19.20 5.46 18.95
C HIS A 20 18.96 5.48 17.43
N GLN A 21 19.97 5.14 16.61
CA GLN A 21 19.79 5.01 15.17
C GLN A 21 18.83 3.86 14.83
N MET A 22 19.00 2.70 15.45
CA MET A 22 18.13 1.54 15.24
C MET A 22 16.68 1.82 15.68
N GLU A 23 16.49 2.54 16.78
CA GLU A 23 15.18 2.98 17.27
C GLU A 23 14.50 3.95 16.30
N ALA A 24 15.24 4.95 15.80
CA ALA A 24 14.72 5.91 14.83
C ALA A 24 14.26 5.22 13.54
N ILE A 25 15.08 4.30 13.01
CA ILE A 25 14.75 3.48 11.85
C ILE A 25 13.48 2.66 12.11
N SER A 26 13.42 1.95 13.24
CA SER A 26 12.28 1.09 13.61
C SER A 26 10.96 1.87 13.73
N ARG A 27 11.02 3.17 14.06
CA ARG A 27 9.84 4.02 14.19
C ARG A 27 9.32 4.55 12.84
N VAL A 28 10.21 4.87 11.91
CA VAL A 28 9.85 5.48 10.61
C VAL A 28 9.38 4.43 9.60
N PHE A 29 9.96 3.23 9.62
CA PHE A 29 9.64 2.16 8.67
C PHE A 29 8.15 1.83 8.59
N PRO A 30 7.45 1.54 9.71
CA PRO A 30 6.02 1.21 9.67
C PRO A 30 5.17 2.31 9.03
N VAL A 31 5.46 3.57 9.34
CA VAL A 31 4.73 4.73 8.78
C VAL A 31 4.87 4.76 7.26
N PHE A 32 6.08 4.57 6.75
CA PHE A 32 6.31 4.52 5.30
C PHE A 32 5.55 3.38 4.62
N PHE A 33 5.60 2.18 5.20
CA PHE A 33 4.88 1.02 4.66
C PHE A 33 3.36 1.19 4.69
N ILE A 34 2.81 1.82 5.74
CA ILE A 34 1.39 2.15 5.81
C ILE A 34 1.00 3.13 4.70
N LEU A 35 1.82 4.16 4.46
CA LEU A 35 1.55 5.12 3.37
C LEU A 35 1.56 4.45 2.00
N VAL A 36 2.56 3.60 1.73
CA VAL A 36 2.63 2.85 0.47
C VAL A 36 1.43 1.90 0.33
N ALA A 37 1.09 1.16 1.38
CA ALA A 37 -0.07 0.27 1.39
C ALA A 37 -1.38 1.03 1.16
N ALA A 38 -1.55 2.19 1.79
CA ALA A 38 -2.72 3.05 1.61
C ALA A 38 -2.83 3.58 0.17
N LEU A 39 -1.71 3.97 -0.46
CA LEU A 39 -1.70 4.40 -1.86
C LEU A 39 -2.04 3.26 -2.83
N VAL A 40 -1.47 2.08 -2.61
CA VAL A 40 -1.78 0.88 -3.41
C VAL A 40 -3.24 0.47 -3.22
N CYS A 41 -3.75 0.53 -1.99
CA CYS A 41 -5.16 0.28 -1.71
C CYS A 41 -6.08 1.28 -2.41
N LEU A 42 -5.78 2.57 -2.30
CA LEU A 42 -6.53 3.66 -2.93
C LEU A 42 -6.64 3.41 -4.45
N THR A 43 -5.51 3.20 -5.12
CA THR A 43 -5.48 2.95 -6.57
C THR A 43 -6.22 1.67 -6.96
N THR A 44 -6.08 0.60 -6.19
CA THR A 44 -6.75 -0.68 -6.45
C THR A 44 -8.26 -0.59 -6.24
N MET A 45 -8.70 0.05 -5.17
CA MET A 45 -10.13 0.24 -4.87
C MET A 45 -10.79 1.15 -5.88
N THR A 46 -10.13 2.25 -6.26
CA THR A 46 -10.62 3.12 -7.35
C THR A 46 -10.81 2.33 -8.63
N ARG A 47 -9.80 1.53 -9.03
CA ARG A 47 -9.93 0.67 -10.21
C ARG A 47 -11.07 -0.34 -10.10
N LEU A 48 -11.25 -0.97 -8.95
CA LEU A 48 -12.33 -1.93 -8.71
C LEU A 48 -13.71 -1.29 -8.81
N VAL A 49 -13.89 -0.09 -8.25
CA VAL A 49 -15.14 0.68 -8.33
C VAL A 49 -15.43 1.11 -9.77
N GLU A 50 -14.39 1.52 -10.52
CA GLU A 50 -14.51 1.82 -11.94
C GLU A 50 -14.92 0.60 -12.78
N GLU A 51 -14.37 -0.57 -12.50
CA GLU A 51 -14.73 -1.82 -13.20
C GLU A 51 -16.18 -2.24 -12.89
N GLN A 52 -16.65 -2.01 -11.66
CA GLN A 52 -18.01 -2.33 -11.22
C GLN A 52 -19.01 -1.16 -11.35
N ARG A 53 -18.66 -0.13 -12.12
CA ARG A 53 -19.46 1.11 -12.26
C ARG A 53 -20.89 0.86 -12.73
N ASN A 54 -21.07 -0.07 -13.68
CA ASN A 54 -22.39 -0.47 -14.20
C ASN A 54 -23.26 -1.10 -13.11
N GLU A 55 -22.69 -1.98 -12.26
CA GLU A 55 -23.42 -2.59 -11.14
C GLU A 55 -23.84 -1.56 -10.09
N ILE A 56 -22.98 -0.57 -9.81
CA ILE A 56 -23.33 0.53 -8.90
C ILE A 56 -24.48 1.36 -9.51
N GLY A 57 -24.46 1.57 -10.83
CA GLY A 57 -25.53 2.26 -11.56
C GLY A 57 -26.89 1.56 -11.43
N THR A 58 -26.92 0.22 -11.58
CA THR A 58 -28.16 -0.55 -11.44
C THR A 58 -28.67 -0.58 -10.00
N LEU A 59 -27.78 -0.74 -9.02
CA LEU A 59 -28.15 -0.66 -7.59
C LEU A 59 -28.73 0.71 -7.24
N ARG A 60 -28.16 1.80 -7.76
CA ARG A 60 -28.71 3.16 -7.57
C ARG A 60 -30.06 3.35 -8.26
N ALA A 61 -30.28 2.72 -9.42
CA ALA A 61 -31.59 2.75 -10.10
C ALA A 61 -32.68 2.02 -9.31
N LEU A 62 -32.30 0.99 -8.53
CA LEU A 62 -33.19 0.28 -7.61
C LEU A 62 -33.45 1.05 -6.29
N GLY A 63 -32.89 2.26 -6.13
CA GLY A 63 -33.12 3.10 -4.96
C GLY A 63 -32.10 2.96 -3.83
N TYR A 64 -30.98 2.24 -4.03
CA TYR A 64 -29.91 2.15 -3.02
C TYR A 64 -29.20 3.49 -2.83
N THR A 65 -28.87 3.78 -1.57
CA THR A 65 -28.14 4.99 -1.18
C THR A 65 -26.64 4.85 -1.47
N ARG A 66 -25.95 5.98 -1.70
CA ARG A 66 -24.49 6.03 -1.90
C ARG A 66 -23.70 5.38 -0.75
N TRP A 67 -24.20 5.51 0.48
CA TRP A 67 -23.61 4.91 1.67
C TRP A 67 -23.68 3.38 1.65
N GLN A 68 -24.81 2.80 1.23
CA GLN A 68 -24.95 1.34 1.11
C GLN A 68 -23.99 0.78 0.05
N CYS A 69 -23.83 1.46 -1.09
CA CYS A 69 -22.84 1.06 -2.10
C CYS A 69 -21.41 1.13 -1.53
N THR A 70 -21.04 2.23 -0.86
CA THR A 70 -19.70 2.41 -0.28
C THR A 70 -19.40 1.38 0.82
N SER A 71 -20.39 1.04 1.64
CA SER A 71 -20.22 0.08 2.74
C SER A 71 -19.81 -1.31 2.25
N LYS A 72 -20.33 -1.78 1.11
CA LYS A 72 -19.93 -3.07 0.50
C LYS A 72 -18.43 -3.11 0.24
N TYR A 73 -17.88 -2.06 -0.35
CA TYR A 73 -16.44 -1.96 -0.65
C TYR A 73 -15.59 -1.82 0.62
N LEU A 74 -16.10 -1.09 1.62
CA LEU A 74 -15.41 -0.96 2.91
C LEU A 74 -15.28 -2.31 3.62
N PHE A 75 -16.33 -3.12 3.64
CA PHE A 75 -16.26 -4.48 4.20
C PHE A 75 -15.26 -5.34 3.44
N TYR A 76 -15.28 -5.31 2.11
CA TYR A 76 -14.32 -6.05 1.29
C TYR A 76 -12.87 -5.66 1.61
N ALA A 77 -12.58 -4.36 1.73
CA ALA A 77 -11.26 -3.85 2.09
C ALA A 77 -10.81 -4.30 3.50
N ILE A 78 -11.72 -4.24 4.48
CA ILE A 78 -11.44 -4.66 5.86
C ILE A 78 -11.14 -6.16 5.91
N PHE A 79 -11.94 -7.00 5.24
CA PHE A 79 -11.69 -8.44 5.18
C PHE A 79 -10.33 -8.77 4.57
N ALA A 80 -9.99 -8.13 3.44
CA ALA A 80 -8.68 -8.29 2.80
C ALA A 80 -7.54 -7.85 3.74
N THR A 81 -7.73 -6.75 4.47
CA THR A 81 -6.76 -6.22 5.43
C THR A 81 -6.55 -7.18 6.60
N ILE A 82 -7.61 -7.75 7.16
CA ILE A 82 -7.53 -8.72 8.27
C ILE A 82 -6.73 -9.95 7.84
N ILE A 83 -7.01 -10.50 6.67
CA ILE A 83 -6.27 -11.66 6.13
C ILE A 83 -4.79 -11.30 5.96
N GLY A 84 -4.50 -10.12 5.40
CA GLY A 84 -3.13 -9.63 5.26
C GLY A 84 -2.41 -9.46 6.60
N ILE A 85 -3.09 -8.93 7.62
CA ILE A 85 -2.52 -8.79 8.98
C ILE A 85 -2.21 -10.16 9.59
N VAL A 86 -3.12 -11.13 9.47
CA VAL A 86 -2.91 -12.47 10.03
C VAL A 86 -1.70 -13.14 9.36
N VAL A 87 -1.67 -13.18 8.03
CA VAL A 87 -0.59 -13.81 7.27
C VAL A 87 0.73 -13.06 7.50
N GLY A 88 0.71 -11.73 7.42
CA GLY A 88 1.88 -10.88 7.64
C GLY A 88 2.45 -10.97 9.04
N SER A 89 1.61 -11.07 10.08
CA SER A 89 2.05 -11.23 11.46
C SER A 89 2.71 -12.59 11.69
N ILE A 90 2.13 -13.66 11.14
CA ILE A 90 2.70 -15.02 11.27
C ILE A 90 4.06 -15.10 10.57
N LEU A 91 4.13 -14.65 9.31
CA LEU A 91 5.38 -14.66 8.54
C LEU A 91 6.41 -13.72 9.14
N GLY A 92 6.02 -12.52 9.54
CA GLY A 92 6.92 -11.53 10.14
C GLY A 92 7.53 -12.03 11.46
N LEU A 93 6.69 -12.56 12.34
CA LEU A 93 7.14 -13.03 13.66
C LEU A 93 7.99 -14.31 13.58
N SER A 94 7.79 -15.14 12.55
CA SER A 94 8.58 -16.36 12.34
C SER A 94 9.90 -16.06 11.61
N SER A 95 9.86 -15.29 10.51
CA SER A 95 11.02 -15.08 9.64
C SER A 95 12.03 -14.06 10.19
N PHE A 96 11.58 -12.91 10.71
CA PHE A 96 12.52 -11.87 11.16
C PHE A 96 13.45 -12.32 12.30
N PRO A 97 12.95 -12.91 13.41
CA PRO A 97 13.82 -13.35 14.49
C PRO A 97 14.79 -14.44 14.05
N LEU A 98 14.35 -15.35 13.17
CA LEU A 98 15.19 -16.42 12.65
C LEU A 98 16.36 -15.87 11.81
N ILE A 99 16.08 -14.93 10.91
CA ILE A 99 17.10 -14.31 10.04
C ILE A 99 18.11 -13.52 10.89
N ILE A 100 17.62 -12.68 11.80
CA ILE A 100 18.48 -11.85 12.67
C ILE A 100 19.35 -12.75 13.54
N TYR A 101 18.77 -13.78 14.15
CA TYR A 101 19.52 -14.70 14.99
C TYR A 101 20.58 -15.47 14.21
N HIS A 102 20.28 -15.93 12.98
CA HIS A 102 21.25 -16.62 12.15
C HIS A 102 22.42 -15.70 11.75
N ALA A 103 22.13 -14.44 11.40
CA ALA A 103 23.15 -13.44 11.09
C ALA A 103 24.07 -13.16 12.28
N TRP A 104 23.52 -13.07 13.49
CA TRP A 104 24.30 -12.79 14.70
C TRP A 104 25.09 -14.00 15.19
N ARG A 105 24.57 -15.21 15.01
CA ARG A 105 25.26 -16.47 15.32
C ARG A 105 26.57 -16.61 14.54
N MET A 106 26.67 -16.01 13.35
CA MET A 106 27.93 -16.01 12.57
C MET A 106 29.06 -15.22 13.26
N MET A 107 28.72 -14.23 14.08
CA MET A 107 29.69 -13.31 14.70
C MET A 107 29.86 -13.53 16.21
N TYR A 108 28.85 -14.08 16.90
CA TYR A 108 28.83 -14.24 18.35
C TYR A 108 28.27 -15.60 18.80
N ILE A 109 28.70 -16.09 19.96
CA ILE A 109 28.11 -17.25 20.63
C ILE A 109 26.85 -16.78 21.38
N LEU A 110 25.67 -17.01 20.81
CA LEU A 110 24.40 -16.60 21.41
C LEU A 110 23.73 -17.75 22.20
N PRO A 111 23.07 -17.44 23.34
CA PRO A 111 22.14 -18.35 24.00
C PRO A 111 20.92 -18.67 23.11
N PRO A 112 20.15 -19.74 23.42
CA PRO A 112 19.01 -20.16 22.61
C PRO A 112 17.93 -19.06 22.46
N ILE A 113 17.26 -19.03 21.31
CA ILE A 113 16.22 -18.04 21.00
C ILE A 113 15.05 -18.18 21.97
N HIS A 114 14.69 -17.07 22.63
CA HIS A 114 13.41 -16.93 23.31
C HIS A 114 12.46 -16.12 22.43
N PHE A 115 11.40 -16.77 21.93
CA PHE A 115 10.32 -16.08 21.21
C PHE A 115 9.41 -15.39 22.21
N VAL A 116 9.55 -14.07 22.34
CA VAL A 116 8.60 -13.23 23.07
C VAL A 116 7.64 -12.63 22.05
N ILE A 117 6.36 -12.96 22.14
CA ILE A 117 5.32 -12.44 21.25
C ILE A 117 4.69 -11.21 21.91
N PRO A 118 4.96 -9.98 21.44
CA PRO A 118 4.37 -8.79 22.03
C PRO A 118 2.94 -8.59 21.51
N TRP A 119 1.97 -9.31 22.08
CA TRP A 119 0.56 -9.26 21.67
C TRP A 119 -0.02 -7.84 21.63
N GLY A 120 0.36 -6.98 22.59
CA GLY A 120 -0.11 -5.60 22.62
C GLY A 120 0.35 -4.77 21.42
N LEU A 121 1.59 -4.99 20.94
CA LEU A 121 2.13 -4.24 19.82
C LEU A 121 1.50 -4.69 18.49
N ILE A 122 1.25 -6.00 18.34
CA ILE A 122 0.53 -6.56 17.19
C ILE A 122 -0.90 -6.00 17.13
N GLY A 123 -1.60 -5.96 18.27
CA GLY A 123 -2.96 -5.40 18.32
C GLY A 123 -3.00 -3.92 17.93
N PHE A 124 -2.07 -3.12 18.44
CA PHE A 124 -1.99 -1.69 18.12
C PHE A 124 -1.69 -1.43 16.64
N THR A 125 -0.72 -2.13 16.06
CA THR A 125 -0.37 -1.97 14.64
C THR A 125 -1.49 -2.47 13.72
N ALA A 126 -2.15 -3.58 14.07
CA ALA A 126 -3.30 -4.09 13.34
C ALA A 126 -4.45 -3.07 13.29
N LEU A 127 -4.79 -2.45 14.43
CA LEU A 127 -5.82 -1.41 14.49
C LEU A 127 -5.44 -0.20 13.63
N LEU A 128 -4.18 0.23 13.69
CA LEU A 128 -3.70 1.37 12.92
C LEU A 128 -3.73 1.10 11.41
N PHE A 129 -3.38 -0.12 10.98
CA PHE A 129 -3.52 -0.56 9.58
C PHE A 129 -4.98 -0.60 9.14
N ILE A 130 -5.88 -1.22 9.91
CA ILE A 130 -7.32 -1.26 9.58
C ILE A 130 -7.88 0.15 9.45
N PHE A 131 -7.51 1.06 10.36
CA PHE A 131 -7.94 2.44 10.33
C PHE A 131 -7.45 3.17 9.07
N ALA A 132 -6.14 3.07 8.77
CA ALA A 132 -5.56 3.70 7.58
C ALA A 132 -6.19 3.18 6.27
N MET A 133 -6.41 1.87 6.17
CA MET A 133 -7.00 1.22 5.00
C MET A 133 -8.48 1.56 4.82
N SER A 134 -9.21 1.69 5.93
CA SER A 134 -10.61 2.15 5.92
C SER A 134 -10.71 3.58 5.41
N ILE A 135 -9.81 4.47 5.85
CA ILE A 135 -9.74 5.85 5.36
C ILE A 135 -9.41 5.88 3.86
N ALA A 136 -8.39 5.14 3.43
CA ALA A 136 -8.00 5.08 2.02
C ALA A 136 -9.16 4.59 1.12
N THR A 137 -9.86 3.54 1.56
CA THR A 137 -11.02 2.99 0.85
C THR A 137 -12.17 3.98 0.81
N TRP A 138 -12.44 4.67 1.92
CA TRP A 138 -13.49 5.69 1.94
C TRP A 138 -13.18 6.85 0.98
N PHE A 139 -11.92 7.31 0.93
CA PHE A 139 -11.50 8.31 -0.05
C PHE A 139 -11.65 7.81 -1.49
N ALA A 140 -11.26 6.55 -1.78
CA ALA A 140 -11.42 5.92 -3.08
C ALA A 140 -12.89 5.92 -3.54
N CYS A 141 -13.77 5.34 -2.71
CA CYS A 141 -15.20 5.26 -3.02
C CYS A 141 -15.84 6.64 -3.12
N LYS A 142 -15.45 7.60 -2.26
CA LYS A 142 -15.99 8.96 -2.31
C LYS A 142 -15.56 9.70 -3.57
N ALA A 143 -14.35 9.49 -4.06
CA ALA A 143 -13.88 10.12 -5.30
C ALA A 143 -14.71 9.64 -6.51
N ASP A 144 -14.94 8.33 -6.64
CA ASP A 144 -15.59 7.77 -7.83
C ASP A 144 -17.12 7.80 -7.77
N THR A 145 -17.73 7.75 -6.58
CA THR A 145 -19.20 7.74 -6.42
C THR A 145 -19.82 9.14 -6.55
N GLN A 146 -19.00 10.19 -6.59
CA GLN A 146 -19.47 11.57 -6.81
C GLN A 146 -19.94 11.81 -8.25
N ASP A 147 -19.53 10.96 -9.19
CA ASP A 147 -19.98 11.05 -10.57
C ASP A 147 -21.50 10.85 -10.72
N VAL A 148 -22.04 11.56 -11.71
CA VAL A 148 -23.48 11.56 -12.01
C VAL A 148 -23.91 10.14 -12.43
N PRO A 149 -25.00 9.57 -11.88
CA PRO A 149 -25.44 8.20 -12.16
C PRO A 149 -25.66 7.91 -13.66
N SER A 150 -26.03 8.90 -14.46
CA SER A 150 -26.16 8.77 -15.91
C SER A 150 -24.82 8.54 -16.63
N GLN A 151 -23.71 9.03 -16.07
CA GLN A 151 -22.37 8.76 -16.59
C GLN A 151 -21.87 7.38 -16.17
N LEU A 152 -22.32 6.86 -15.02
CA LEU A 152 -21.98 5.51 -14.54
C LEU A 152 -22.50 4.41 -15.48
N MET A 153 -23.65 4.64 -16.14
CA MET A 153 -24.28 3.69 -17.07
C MET A 153 -23.76 3.77 -18.52
N ARG A 154 -22.92 4.76 -18.83
CA ARG A 154 -22.22 4.79 -20.12
C ARG A 154 -20.93 3.97 -20.00
N PRO A 155 -20.67 3.01 -20.91
CA PRO A 155 -19.38 2.34 -20.94
C PRO A 155 -18.28 3.40 -21.08
N LYS A 156 -17.23 3.30 -20.25
CA LYS A 156 -16.08 4.21 -20.30
C LYS A 156 -15.58 4.19 -21.74
N ALA A 157 -15.50 5.36 -22.38
CA ALA A 157 -14.96 5.46 -23.72
C ALA A 157 -13.58 4.77 -23.74
N PRO A 158 -13.28 3.93 -24.75
CA PRO A 158 -11.99 3.26 -24.84
C PRO A 158 -10.87 4.30 -24.68
N PRO A 159 -9.78 3.97 -23.95
CA PRO A 159 -8.71 4.92 -23.71
C PRO A 159 -8.29 5.53 -25.04
N MET A 160 -8.34 6.86 -25.13
CA MET A 160 -7.95 7.58 -26.32
C MET A 160 -6.53 7.13 -26.67
N GLY A 161 -6.35 6.51 -27.85
CA GLY A 161 -5.04 6.04 -28.31
C GLY A 161 -4.01 7.14 -28.05
N LYS A 162 -2.90 6.76 -27.40
CA LYS A 162 -1.89 7.73 -26.96
C LYS A 162 -1.49 8.58 -28.15
N LYS A 163 -1.54 9.91 -28.02
CA LYS A 163 -0.96 10.81 -29.03
C LYS A 163 0.53 10.52 -29.12
N THR A 164 0.94 9.75 -30.12
CA THR A 164 2.35 9.47 -30.36
C THR A 164 2.98 10.70 -31.02
N PHE A 165 4.20 11.05 -30.62
CA PHE A 165 4.95 12.20 -31.17
C PHE A 165 5.06 12.18 -32.71
N LEU A 166 4.87 11.02 -33.33
CA LEU A 166 4.87 10.78 -34.77
C LEU A 166 3.70 11.45 -35.52
N GLU A 167 2.63 11.86 -34.84
CA GLU A 167 1.55 12.67 -35.45
C GLU A 167 2.01 14.10 -35.78
N ASN A 168 3.02 14.63 -35.07
CA ASN A 168 3.48 16.01 -35.27
C ASN A 168 4.44 16.16 -36.47
N ILE A 169 4.84 15.06 -37.12
CA ILE A 169 5.74 15.07 -38.28
C ILE A 169 4.92 14.70 -39.53
N PRO A 170 4.36 15.68 -40.27
CA PRO A 170 3.43 15.41 -41.38
C PRO A 170 4.07 14.60 -42.51
N LEU A 171 5.40 14.68 -42.66
CA LEU A 171 6.14 14.01 -43.72
C LEU A 171 6.19 12.49 -43.54
N ILE A 172 6.34 11.99 -42.31
CA ILE A 172 6.38 10.56 -42.02
C ILE A 172 4.96 10.00 -41.91
N TRP A 173 4.04 10.79 -41.35
CA TRP A 173 2.66 10.39 -41.14
C TRP A 173 1.88 10.19 -42.44
N ASN A 174 2.16 10.98 -43.49
CA ASN A 174 1.47 10.86 -44.77
C ASN A 174 1.90 9.62 -45.59
N HIS A 175 3.07 9.05 -45.30
CA HIS A 175 3.59 7.87 -45.98
C HIS A 175 3.24 6.53 -45.31
N LEU A 176 2.65 6.55 -44.11
CA LEU A 176 2.28 5.33 -43.37
C LEU A 176 0.90 4.80 -43.78
N SER A 177 0.80 3.47 -43.94
CA SER A 177 -0.45 2.79 -44.25
C SER A 177 -1.44 2.86 -43.07
N PHE A 178 -2.73 2.67 -43.33
CA PHE A 178 -3.77 2.71 -42.29
C PHE A 178 -3.47 1.73 -41.14
N THR A 179 -2.93 0.55 -41.44
CA THR A 179 -2.56 -0.48 -40.47
C THR A 179 -1.40 -0.06 -39.58
N ASP A 180 -0.41 0.66 -40.12
CA ASP A 180 0.74 1.17 -39.37
C ASP A 180 0.33 2.30 -38.42
N LYS A 181 -0.60 3.16 -38.87
CA LYS A 181 -1.18 4.23 -38.05
C LYS A 181 -1.99 3.70 -36.87
N VAL A 182 -2.68 2.58 -37.06
CA VAL A 182 -3.44 1.91 -35.99
C VAL A 182 -2.49 1.23 -34.99
N THR A 183 -1.43 0.57 -35.48
CA THR A 183 -0.40 -0.04 -34.64
C THR A 183 0.38 0.99 -33.83
N MET A 184 0.67 2.16 -34.41
CA MET A 184 1.34 3.26 -33.70
C MET A 184 0.45 4.01 -32.69
N ARG A 185 -0.87 3.78 -32.69
CA ARG A 185 -1.84 4.41 -31.76
C ARG A 185 -2.29 3.49 -30.63
N ASN A 186 -2.01 2.19 -30.72
CA ASN A 186 -2.32 1.16 -29.73
C ASN A 186 -1.12 0.93 -28.80
#